data_AF-A0A958YV51-F1
#
_entry.id   AF-A0A958YV51-F1
#
_cell.length_a   1.000
_cell.length_b   1.000
_cell.length_c   1.000
_cell.angle_alpha   90.00
_cell.angle_beta   90.00
_cell.angle_gamma   90.00
#
_symmetry.space_group_name_H-M   'P 1'
#
loop_
_entity.id
_entity.type
_entity.pdbx_description
1 polymer ?
#
loop_
_entity_poly.entity_id
_entity_poly.type
_entity_poly.pdbx_seq_one_letter_code
_entity_poly.pdbx_strand_id
1 'polypeptide(L)'
;MNNISPKTNAVIAYLTFIGLLIAILLNKEKKDTFVLWHIKNMFGLVVLLFVAVALQNYAVGFYFYWATVVLWFFSLVMALLGKKKAIPLVSEKFQQWFMFLG
;
A
#
# COMPACT_ATOMS: atom_id res chain seq x y z
N MET A 1 -11.12 0.06 -23.01
CA MET A 1 -10.63 -0.34 -21.66
C MET A 1 -11.73 -0.04 -20.67
N ASN A 2 -12.16 -1.01 -19.85
CA ASN A 2 -13.18 -0.76 -18.83
C ASN A 2 -12.73 0.39 -17.92
N ASN A 3 -13.59 1.39 -17.72
CA ASN A 3 -13.31 2.51 -16.82
C ASN A 3 -13.38 2.03 -15.36
N ILE A 4 -12.32 1.35 -14.90
CA ILE A 4 -12.16 0.96 -13.50
C ILE A 4 -12.17 2.22 -12.65
N SER A 5 -13.03 2.26 -11.63
CA SER A 5 -13.13 3.40 -10.72
C SER A 5 -11.83 3.57 -9.91
N PRO A 6 -11.45 4.80 -9.51
CA PRO A 6 -10.29 5.03 -8.65
C PRO A 6 -10.35 4.22 -7.35
N LYS A 7 -11.55 4.10 -6.77
CA LYS A 7 -11.79 3.28 -5.58
C LYS A 7 -11.45 1.81 -5.80
N THR A 8 -11.93 1.23 -6.90
CA THR A 8 -11.62 -0.15 -7.26
C THR A 8 -10.13 -0.34 -7.50
N ASN A 9 -9.47 0.58 -8.21
CA ASN A 9 -8.03 0.49 -8.48
C ASN A 9 -7.19 0.58 -7.19
N ALA A 10 -7.56 1.46 -6.26
CA ALA A 10 -6.91 1.54 -4.95
C ALA A 10 -7.07 0.25 -4.14
N VAL A 11 -8.23 -0.42 -4.19
CA VAL A 11 -8.44 -1.71 -3.53
C VAL A 11 -7.61 -2.82 -4.17
N ILE A 12 -7.52 -2.84 -5.52
CA ILE A 12 -6.68 -3.79 -6.26
C ILE A 12 -5.23 -3.74 -5.77
N ALA A 13 -4.71 -2.55 -5.44
CA ALA A 13 -3.34 -2.39 -4.95
C ALA A 13 -3.05 -3.29 -3.73
N TYR A 14 -4.03 -3.55 -2.86
CA TYR A 14 -3.85 -4.27 -1.59
C TYR A 14 -4.07 -5.79 -1.66
N LEU A 15 -4.57 -6.34 -2.78
CA LEU A 15 -4.99 -7.75 -2.82
C LEU A 15 -3.80 -8.72 -2.74
N THR A 16 -2.77 -8.47 -3.54
CA THR A 16 -1.54 -9.26 -3.59
C THR A 16 -0.40 -8.36 -4.08
N PHE A 17 0.84 -8.87 -4.06
CA PHE A 17 1.94 -8.19 -4.75
C PHE A 17 1.66 -7.97 -6.24
N ILE A 18 0.98 -8.93 -6.90
CA ILE A 18 0.54 -8.79 -8.29
C ILE A 18 -0.52 -7.67 -8.42
N GLY A 19 -1.46 -7.59 -7.48
CA GLY A 19 -2.46 -6.52 -7.41
C GLY A 19 -1.82 -5.12 -7.33
N LEU A 20 -0.76 -4.96 -6.54
CA LEU A 20 0.01 -3.72 -6.48
C LEU A 20 0.60 -3.34 -7.86
N LEU A 21 1.23 -4.30 -8.55
CA LEU A 21 1.78 -4.06 -9.88
C LEU A 21 0.70 -3.66 -10.89
N ILE A 22 -0.44 -4.35 -10.88
CA ILE A 22 -1.59 -4.01 -11.73
C ILE A 22 -2.08 -2.59 -11.43
N ALA A 23 -2.22 -2.22 -10.15
CA ALA A 23 -2.68 -0.89 -9.78
C ALA A 23 -1.73 0.21 -10.23
N ILE A 24 -0.41 -0.02 -10.14
CA ILE A 24 0.63 0.89 -10.66
C ILE A 24 0.45 1.09 -12.16
N LEU A 25 0.33 -0.01 -12.93
CA LEU A 25 0.17 0.07 -14.39
C LEU A 25 -1.11 0.82 -14.78
N LEU A 26 -2.23 0.51 -14.13
CA LEU A 26 -3.51 1.19 -14.38
C LEU A 26 -3.47 2.68 -14.02
N ASN A 27 -2.69 3.06 -13.01
CA ASN A 27 -2.60 4.45 -12.58
C ASN A 27 -1.59 5.29 -13.36
N LYS A 28 -0.66 4.68 -14.13
CA LYS A 28 0.28 5.43 -14.97
C LYS A 28 -0.42 6.29 -16.04
N GLU A 29 -1.53 5.80 -16.57
CA GLU A 29 -2.33 6.53 -17.57
C GLU A 29 -3.22 7.59 -16.92
N LYS A 30 -3.93 7.23 -15.84
CA LYS A 30 -4.93 8.10 -15.20
C LYS A 30 -4.36 9.13 -14.23
N LYS A 31 -3.21 8.83 -13.62
CA LYS A 31 -2.50 9.64 -12.60
C LYS A 31 -3.41 10.10 -11.46
N ASP A 32 -4.31 9.23 -11.02
CA ASP A 32 -5.23 9.54 -9.94
C ASP A 32 -4.48 9.62 -8.60
N THR A 33 -4.65 10.73 -7.88
CA THR A 33 -3.91 10.99 -6.63
C THR A 33 -4.40 10.14 -5.46
N PHE A 34 -5.65 9.66 -5.48
CA PHE A 34 -6.21 8.73 -4.50
C PHE A 34 -5.62 7.33 -4.69
N VAL A 35 -5.59 6.85 -5.93
CA VAL A 35 -4.95 5.57 -6.24
C VAL A 35 -3.45 5.63 -5.93
N LEU A 36 -2.76 6.70 -6.33
CA LEU A 36 -1.33 6.87 -6.08
C LEU A 36 -0.99 6.84 -4.59
N TRP A 37 -1.83 7.47 -3.76
CA TRP A 37 -1.65 7.47 -2.30
C TRP A 37 -1.68 6.04 -1.73
N HIS A 38 -2.64 5.23 -2.17
CA HIS A 38 -2.78 3.82 -1.77
C HIS A 38 -1.69 2.92 -2.35
N ILE A 39 -1.25 3.15 -3.58
CA ILE A 39 -0.10 2.47 -4.20
C ILE A 39 1.16 2.68 -3.36
N LYS A 40 1.49 3.94 -3.02
CA LYS A 40 2.68 4.25 -2.22
C LYS A 40 2.60 3.65 -0.83
N ASN A 41 1.42 3.66 -0.21
CA ASN A 41 1.22 3.00 1.08
C ASN A 41 1.42 1.49 1.02
N MET A 42 0.82 0.83 0.04
CA MET A 42 0.97 -0.62 -0.11
C MET A 42 2.41 -1.01 -0.45
N PHE A 43 3.08 -0.23 -1.30
CA PHE A 43 4.51 -0.43 -1.58
C PHE A 43 5.34 -0.34 -0.29
N GLY A 44 5.09 0.66 0.56
CA GLY A 44 5.73 0.78 1.87
C GLY A 44 5.47 -0.42 2.78
N LEU A 45 4.23 -0.92 2.80
CA LEU A 45 3.87 -2.12 3.58
C LEU A 45 4.59 -3.39 3.08
N VAL A 46 4.80 -3.52 1.77
CA VAL A 46 5.62 -4.61 1.20
C VAL A 46 7.08 -4.51 1.69
N VAL A 47 7.64 -3.29 1.72
CA VAL A 47 8.99 -3.08 2.28
C VAL A 47 9.04 -3.46 3.76
N LEU A 48 8.04 -3.07 4.56
CA LEU A 48 7.95 -3.45 5.97
C LEU A 48 7.82 -4.97 6.16
N LEU A 49 7.07 -5.64 5.28
CA LEU A 49 6.95 -7.10 5.28
C LEU A 49 8.31 -7.76 5.01
N PHE A 50 9.08 -7.26 4.04
CA PHE A 50 10.42 -7.79 3.79
C PHE A 50 11.38 -7.57 4.95
N VAL A 51 11.28 -6.43 5.65
CA VAL A 51 12.03 -6.21 6.90
C VAL A 51 11.62 -7.23 7.96
N ALA A 52 10.33 -7.49 8.14
CA ALA A 52 9.83 -8.48 9.10
C ALA A 52 10.36 -9.90 8.78
N VAL A 53 10.35 -10.29 7.50
CA VAL A 53 10.88 -11.59 7.03
C VAL A 53 12.38 -11.67 7.21
N ALA A 54 13.14 -10.62 6.91
CA ALA A 54 14.58 -10.57 7.16
C ALA A 54 14.92 -10.75 8.66
N LEU A 55 14.04 -10.29 9.55
CA LEU A 55 14.19 -10.40 11.00
C LEU A 55 13.49 -11.63 11.61
N GLN A 56 12.99 -12.57 10.80
CA GLN A 56 12.14 -13.68 11.28
C GLN A 56 12.80 -14.59 12.34
N ASN A 57 14.13 -14.66 12.36
CA ASN A 57 14.88 -15.44 13.36
C ASN A 57 14.92 -14.78 14.75
N TYR A 58 14.45 -13.53 14.86
CA TYR A 58 14.40 -12.77 16.10
C TYR A 58 12.95 -12.50 16.49
N ALA A 59 12.67 -12.42 17.80
CA ALA A 59 11.33 -12.11 18.30
C ALA A 59 10.77 -10.79 17.74
N VAL A 60 11.64 -9.82 17.46
CA VAL A 60 11.26 -8.55 16.83
C VAL A 60 10.62 -8.75 15.44
N GLY A 61 11.06 -9.74 14.66
CA GLY A 61 10.48 -10.05 13.35
C GLY A 61 9.01 -10.45 13.44
N PHE A 62 8.64 -11.24 14.46
CA PHE A 62 7.25 -11.61 14.72
C PHE A 62 6.36 -10.39 14.98
N TYR A 63 6.82 -9.47 15.84
CA TYR A 63 6.06 -8.24 16.15
C TYR A 63 5.94 -7.32 14.93
N PHE A 64 7.03 -7.16 14.16
CA PHE A 64 7.01 -6.38 12.91
C PHE A 64 6.06 -6.97 11.86
N TYR A 65 6.02 -8.29 11.73
CA TYR A 65 5.11 -8.97 10.81
C TYR A 65 3.66 -8.66 11.15
N TRP A 66 3.25 -8.90 12.40
CA TRP A 66 1.86 -8.68 12.82
C TRP A 66 1.47 -7.19 12.80
N ALA A 67 2.38 -6.29 13.18
CA ALA A 67 2.15 -4.86 13.02
C ALA A 67 1.89 -4.51 11.55
N THR A 68 2.70 -5.03 10.62
CA THR A 68 2.53 -4.80 9.19
C THR A 68 1.18 -5.33 8.68
N VAL A 69 0.74 -6.51 9.13
CA VAL A 69 -0.57 -7.08 8.77
C VAL A 69 -1.72 -6.20 9.25
N VAL A 70 -1.67 -5.68 10.49
CA VAL A 70 -2.69 -4.76 11.02
C VAL A 70 -2.74 -3.47 10.20
N LEU A 71 -1.57 -2.91 9.86
CA LEU A 71 -1.47 -1.69 9.06
C LEU A 71 -1.96 -1.89 7.62
N TRP A 72 -1.70 -3.07 7.05
CA TRP A 72 -2.25 -3.47 5.74
C TRP A 72 -3.77 -3.52 5.78
N PHE A 73 -4.35 -4.20 6.78
CA PHE A 73 -5.80 -4.30 6.91
C PHE A 73 -6.45 -2.92 7.10
N PHE A 74 -5.86 -2.07 7.96
CA PHE A 74 -6.29 -0.68 8.13
C PHE A 74 -6.28 0.09 6.80
N SER A 75 -5.20 -0.01 6.03
CA SER A 75 -5.06 0.68 4.75
C SER A 75 -6.05 0.19 3.69
N LEU A 76 -6.30 -1.11 3.65
CA LEU A 76 -7.32 -1.74 2.80
C LEU A 76 -8.72 -1.22 3.15
N VAL A 77 -9.07 -1.17 4.45
CA VAL A 77 -10.36 -0.61 4.90
C VAL A 77 -10.47 0.86 4.50
N MET A 78 -9.41 1.66 4.61
CA MET A 78 -9.43 3.05 4.19
C MET A 78 -9.64 3.19 2.67
N ALA A 79 -9.08 2.30 1.85
CA ALA A 79 -9.35 2.24 0.41
C ALA A 79 -10.83 1.89 0.13
N LEU A 80 -11.38 0.90 0.83
CA LEU A 80 -12.79 0.50 0.76
C LEU A 80 -13.74 1.61 1.21
N LEU A 81 -13.30 2.52 2.08
CA LEU A 81 -14.04 3.70 2.50
C LEU A 81 -13.80 4.92 1.60
N GLY A 82 -12.88 4.85 0.63
CA GLY A 82 -12.53 5.98 -0.24
C GLY A 82 -11.78 7.10 0.48
N LYS A 83 -11.00 6.78 1.53
CA LYS A 83 -10.31 7.75 2.38
C LYS A 83 -8.78 7.63 2.26
N LYS A 84 -8.09 8.76 2.07
CA LYS A 84 -6.62 8.89 2.18
C LYS A 84 -6.17 9.01 3.65
N LYS A 85 -6.65 8.12 4.53
CA LYS A 85 -6.33 8.24 5.97
C LYS A 85 -5.00 7.55 6.27
N ALA A 86 -4.01 8.35 6.66
CA ALA A 86 -2.68 7.89 7.01
C ALA A 86 -2.67 6.81 8.09
N ILE A 87 -1.78 5.82 7.90
CA ILE A 87 -1.19 5.11 9.02
C ILE A 87 -0.36 6.16 9.79
N PRO A 88 -0.62 6.36 11.10
CA PRO A 88 0.15 7.29 11.91
C PRO A 88 1.66 7.06 11.74
N LEU A 89 2.43 8.14 11.63
CA LEU A 89 3.89 8.18 11.53
C LEU A 89 4.51 7.73 10.18
N VAL A 90 3.90 6.79 9.43
CA VAL A 90 4.58 6.17 8.26
C VAL A 90 3.98 6.51 6.90
N SER A 91 2.66 6.72 6.78
CA SER A 91 2.07 6.95 5.46
C SER A 91 2.57 8.23 4.79
N GLU A 92 2.77 9.31 5.55
CA GLU A 92 3.33 10.56 5.00
C GLU A 92 4.76 10.37 4.51
N LYS A 93 5.57 9.58 5.23
CA LYS A 93 6.92 9.20 4.80
C LYS A 93 6.88 8.40 3.50
N PHE A 94 5.94 7.46 3.36
CA PHE A 94 5.76 6.73 2.10
C PHE A 94 5.43 7.65 0.92
N GLN A 95 4.62 8.69 1.14
CA GLN A 95 4.33 9.66 0.09
C GLN A 95 5.58 10.42 -0.38
N GLN A 96 6.48 10.74 0.55
CA GLN A 96 7.73 11.46 0.32
C GLN A 96 8.84 10.57 -0.26
N TRP A 97 8.96 9.32 0.18
CA TRP A 97 10.04 8.42 -0.26
C TRP A 97 9.78 7.81 -1.63
N PHE A 98 8.52 7.42 -1.92
CA PHE A 98 8.20 6.67 -3.13
C PHE A 98 7.70 7.56 -4.26
N MET A 99 8.37 8.70 -4.50
CA MET A 99 7.98 9.64 -5.56
C MET A 99 8.04 9.04 -6.97
N PHE A 100 8.91 8.04 -7.19
CA PHE A 100 9.07 7.35 -8.48
C PHE A 100 7.85 6.50 -8.91
N LEU A 101 6.86 6.29 -8.02
CA LEU A 101 5.64 5.53 -8.33
C LEU A 101 4.53 6.40 -8.97
N GLY A 102 4.74 7.72 -9.06
CA GLY A 102 3.78 8.70 -9.62
C GLY A 102 4.14 9.15 -11.03
#